data_AF-A0A9D7Q1I0-F1
#
_entry.id   AF-A0A9D7Q1I0-F1
#
_cell.length_a   1.000
_cell.length_b   1.000
_cell.length_c   1.000
_cell.angle_alpha   90.00
_cell.angle_beta   90.00
_cell.angle_gamma   90.00
#
_symmetry.space_group_name_H-M   'P 1'
#
loop_
_entity.id
_entity.type
_entity.pdbx_description
1 polymer ?
#
loop_
_entity_poly.entity_id
_entity_poly.type
_entity_poly.pdbx_seq_one_letter_code
_entity_poly.pdbx_strand_id
1 'polypeptide(L)' 'MVTGERDYRVSYNQSLEYFTALQKMGVDSRIIVFDNDGHWPSHTKSMPLYYNAHLEWFHKYLGGEKAPYDSKKMIRNKY' A
#
# COMPACT_ATOMS: atom_id res chain seq x y z
N MET A 1 -1.88 3.07 -3.77
CA MET A 1 -2.54 1.82 -4.18
C MET A 1 -2.05 0.69 -3.29
N VAL A 2 -2.96 -0.21 -2.88
CA VAL A 2 -2.63 -1.38 -2.06
C VAL A 2 -3.36 -2.57 -2.66
N THR A 3 -2.66 -3.69 -2.89
CA THR A 3 -3.20 -4.88 -3.56
C THR A 3 -2.60 -6.16 -2.99
N GLY A 4 -3.35 -7.26 -3.05
CA GLY A 4 -2.85 -8.61 -2.77
C GLY A 4 -2.57 -9.39 -4.05
N GLU A 5 -1.50 -10.19 -4.10
CA GLU A 5 -1.19 -11.03 -5.28
C GLU A 5 -2.19 -12.18 -5.46
N ARG A 6 -2.85 -12.61 -4.39
CA ARG A 6 -3.83 -13.71 -4.39
C ARG A 6 -5.27 -13.22 -4.47
N ASP A 7 -5.49 -11.96 -4.87
CA ASP A 7 -6.82 -11.48 -5.19
C ASP A 7 -7.25 -11.98 -6.58
N TYR A 8 -8.00 -13.08 -6.58
CA TYR A 8 -8.57 -13.65 -7.80
C TYR A 8 -9.88 -12.97 -8.24
N ARG A 9 -10.45 -12.07 -7.42
CA ARG A 9 -11.64 -11.28 -7.78
C ARG A 9 -11.24 -10.03 -8.55
N VAL A 10 -10.16 -9.39 -8.13
CA VAL A 10 -9.56 -8.21 -8.75
C VAL A 10 -8.08 -8.46 -8.87
N SER A 11 -7.63 -8.87 -10.06
CA SER A 11 -6.22 -9.18 -10.30
C SER A 11 -5.33 -7.98 -9.98
N TYR A 12 -4.22 -8.22 -9.28
CA TYR A 12 -3.21 -7.19 -8.98
C TYR A 12 -2.63 -6.53 -10.24
N ASN A 13 -2.74 -7.16 -11.42
CA ASN A 13 -2.34 -6.57 -12.70
C ASN A 13 -3.10 -5.27 -12.99
N GLN A 14 -4.38 -5.18 -12.62
CA GLN A 14 -5.14 -3.93 -12.74
C GLN A 14 -4.51 -2.81 -11.90
N SER A 15 -4.00 -3.17 -10.71
CA SER A 15 -3.28 -2.23 -9.86
C SER A 15 -1.95 -1.79 -10.50
N LEU A 16 -1.24 -2.70 -11.15
CA LEU A 16 0.03 -2.41 -11.83
C LEU A 16 -0.16 -1.54 -13.07
N GLU A 17 -1.19 -1.79 -13.87
CA GLU A 17 -1.55 -1.00 -15.04
C GLU A 17 -1.87 0.45 -14.65
N TYR A 18 -2.71 0.64 -13.63
CA TYR A 18 -3.07 1.98 -13.17
C TYR A 18 -1.86 2.70 -12.55
N PHE A 19 -1.04 2.01 -11.74
CA PHE A 19 0.20 2.58 -11.22
C PHE A 19 1.14 3.02 -12.36
N THR A 20 1.30 2.19 -13.38
CA THR A 20 2.15 2.50 -14.54
C THR A 20 1.61 3.72 -15.31
N ALA A 21 0.29 3.83 -15.48
CA ALA A 21 -0.33 4.99 -16.11
C ALA A 21 -0.07 6.27 -15.29
N LEU A 22 -0.24 6.23 -13.97
CA LEU A 22 0.04 7.36 -13.08
C LEU A 22 1.52 7.80 -13.15
N GLN A 23 2.45 6.84 -13.16
CA GLN A 23 3.87 7.11 -13.31
C GLN A 23 4.19 7.79 -14.65
N LYS A 24 3.59 7.34 -15.75
CA LYS A 24 3.76 7.97 -17.08
C LYS A 24 3.21 9.40 -17.14
N MET A 25 2.19 9.70 -16.35
CA MET A 25 1.61 11.04 -16.24
C MET A 25 2.36 11.95 -15.26
N GLY A 26 3.43 11.46 -14.61
CA GLY A 26 4.15 12.22 -13.59
C GLY A 26 3.35 12.46 -12.30
N VAL A 27 2.28 11.69 -12.09
CA VAL A 27 1.46 11.78 -10.88
C VAL A 27 2.14 11.01 -9.76
N ASP A 28 2.40 11.71 -8.64
CA ASP A 28 2.96 11.10 -7.45
C ASP A 28 2.08 9.96 -6.97
N SER A 29 2.63 8.76 -7.04
CA SER A 29 1.91 7.52 -6.80
C SER A 29 2.81 6.52 -6.11
N ARG A 30 2.18 5.66 -5.30
CA ARG A 30 2.82 4.59 -4.54
C ARG A 30 1.97 3.34 -4.64
N ILE A 31 2.61 2.19 -4.81
CA ILE A 31 1.99 0.87 -4.76
C ILE A 31 2.60 0.04 -3.62
N ILE A 32 1.75 -0.72 -2.91
CA ILE A 32 2.14 -1.75 -1.95
C ILE A 32 1.47 -3.04 -2.42
N VAL A 33 2.28 -4.09 -2.58
CA VAL A 33 1.85 -5.42 -3.00
C VAL A 33 2.05 -6.37 -1.83
N PHE A 34 1.01 -7.14 -1.49
CA PHE A 34 1.04 -8.16 -0.45
C PHE A 34 1.02 -9.55 -1.08
N ASP A 35 2.17 -10.24 -1.09
CA ASP A 35 2.38 -11.52 -1.79
C ASP A 35 1.44 -12.65 -1.33
N ASN A 36 0.99 -12.60 -0.07
CA ASN A 36 0.19 -13.66 0.54
C ASN A 36 -1.28 -13.30 0.75
N ASP A 37 -1.69 -12.07 0.44
CA ASP A 37 -3.04 -11.60 0.71
C ASP A 37 -3.96 -11.75 -0.51
N GLY A 38 -5.24 -12.00 -0.22
CA GLY A 38 -6.31 -12.04 -1.22
C GLY A 38 -7.00 -10.69 -1.37
N HIS A 39 -8.32 -10.73 -1.55
CA HIS A 39 -9.15 -9.52 -1.71
C HIS A 39 -9.13 -8.57 -0.51
N TRP A 40 -8.86 -9.11 0.69
CA TRP A 40 -8.70 -8.32 1.90
C TRP A 40 -7.33 -8.57 2.51
N PRO A 41 -6.69 -7.53 3.07
CA PRO A 41 -5.43 -7.72 3.79
C PRO A 41 -5.62 -8.66 4.98
N SER A 42 -4.62 -9.49 5.25
CA SER A 42 -4.61 -10.31 6.45
C SER A 42 -4.65 -9.43 7.70
N HIS A 43 -5.61 -9.67 8.60
CA HIS A 43 -5.80 -8.89 9.83
C HIS A 43 -4.54 -8.81 10.72
N THR A 44 -3.71 -9.86 10.74
CA THR A 44 -2.58 -9.95 11.67
C THR A 44 -1.25 -9.53 11.04
N LYS A 45 -1.05 -9.81 9.75
CA LYS A 45 0.24 -9.57 9.08
C LYS A 45 0.28 -8.26 8.31
N SER A 46 -0.78 -7.96 7.57
CA SER A 46 -0.75 -6.90 6.55
C SER A 46 -1.55 -5.67 6.97
N MET A 47 -2.57 -5.86 7.81
CA MET A 47 -3.43 -4.78 8.29
C MET A 47 -2.67 -3.66 9.02
N PRO A 48 -1.66 -3.94 9.88
CA PRO A 48 -0.89 -2.85 10.52
C PRO A 48 -0.16 -1.98 9.49
N LEU A 49 0.47 -2.59 8.49
CA LEU A 49 1.15 -1.87 7.40
C LEU A 49 0.15 -1.15 6.50
N TYR A 50 -1.00 -1.76 6.22
CA TYR A 50 -2.10 -1.14 5.48
C TYR A 50 -2.51 0.18 6.14
N TYR A 51 -2.86 0.18 7.43
CA TYR A 51 -3.27 1.41 8.12
C TYR A 51 -2.13 2.42 8.22
N ASN A 52 -0.92 2.00 8.57
CA ASN A 52 0.22 2.92 8.67
C ASN A 52 0.51 3.61 7.32
N ALA A 53 0.46 2.88 6.21
CA ALA A 53 0.66 3.44 4.88
C ALA A 53 -0.42 4.46 4.49
N HIS A 54 -1.66 4.26 4.92
CA HIS A 54 -2.74 5.25 4.72
C HIS A 54 -2.48 6.51 5.53
N LEU A 55 -2.08 6.38 6.79
CA LEU A 55 -1.73 7.52 7.63
C LEU A 55 -0.55 8.32 7.05
N GLU A 56 0.49 7.65 6.53
CA GLU A 56 1.59 8.34 5.84
C GLU A 56 1.11 9.12 4.62
N TRP A 57 0.18 8.54 3.85
CA TRP A 57 -0.39 9.18 2.66
C TRP A 57 -1.25 10.39 3.04
N PHE A 58 -2.12 10.25 4.04
CA PHE A 58 -2.93 11.36 4.54
C PHE A 58 -2.05 12.46 5.11
N HIS A 59 -1.05 12.13 5.93
CA HIS A 59 -0.11 13.14 6.43
C HIS A 59 0.56 13.93 5.31
N LYS A 60 0.99 13.25 4.23
CA LYS A 60 1.65 13.90 3.09
C LYS A 60 0.75 14.87 2.32
N TYR A 61 -0.52 14.53 2.08
CA TYR A 61 -1.38 15.30 1.18
C TYR A 61 -2.50 16.07 1.86
N LEU A 62 -2.97 15.61 3.03
CA LEU A 62 -4.03 16.22 3.82
C LEU A 62 -3.48 16.91 5.09
N GLY A 63 -2.22 16.65 5.45
CA GLY A 63 -1.63 17.12 6.70
C GLY A 63 -2.09 16.30 7.91
N GLY A 64 -1.99 16.89 9.10
CA GLY A 64 -2.30 16.23 10.38
C GLY A 64 -1.09 15.55 11.01
N GLU A 65 -1.33 14.71 12.01
CA GLU A 65 -0.26 14.00 12.71
C GLU A 65 0.43 12.96 11.81
N LYS A 66 1.71 12.73 12.07
CA LYS A 66 2.49 11.74 11.33
C LYS A 66 2.06 10.33 11.73
N ALA A 67 2.10 9.40 10.77
CA ALA A 67 1.94 7.99 11.06
C ALA A 67 2.93 7.52 12.16
N PRO A 68 2.48 6.64 13.07
CA PRO A 68 3.29 6.21 14.22
C PRO A 68 4.52 5.38 13.81
N TYR A 69 4.50 4.73 12.64
CA TYR A 69 5.59 3.90 12.15
C TYR A 69 6.05 4.31 10.75
N ASP A 70 7.24 3.86 10.35
CA ASP A 70 7.75 3.98 8.98
C ASP A 70 7.43 2.69 8.21
N SER A 71 6.59 2.80 7.18
CA SER A 71 6.16 1.64 6.39
C SER A 71 7.33 0.89 5.73
N LYS A 72 8.41 1.59 5.32
CA LYS A 72 9.58 0.92 4.72
C LYS A 72 10.35 0.11 5.76
N LYS A 73 10.35 0.54 7.03
CA LYS A 73 10.93 -0.23 8.14
C LYS A 73 10.08 -1.45 8.50
N MET A 74 8.75 -1.28 8.53
CA MET A 74 7.80 -2.37 8.76
C MET A 74 7.93 -3.49 7.73
N ILE A 75 8.05 -3.15 6.43
CA ILE A 75 8.25 -4.13 5.35
C ILE A 75 9.55 -4.92 5.54
N ARG A 76 10.61 -4.28 6.05
CA ARG A 76 11.92 -4.91 6.24
C ARG A 76 12.01 -5.72 7.54
N ASN A 77 10.92 -5.80 8.31
CA ASN A 77 10.89 -6.39 9.65
C ASN A 77 11.99 -5.84 10.58
N LYS A 78 12.35 -4.56 10.39
CA LYS A 78 13.33 -3.84 11.20
C LYS A 78 12.57 -2.87 12.09
N TYR A 79 12.10 -3.37 13.23
CA TYR A 79 11.57 -2.53 14.31
C TYR A 79 12.72 -2.01 15.16
#